data_AF-A0A254RHV5-F1
#
_entry.id   AF-A0A254RHV5-F1
#
_cell.length_a   1.000
_cell.length_b   1.000
_cell.length_c   1.000
_cell.angle_alpha   90.00
_cell.angle_beta   90.00
_cell.angle_gamma   90.00
#
_symmetry.space_group_name_H-M   'P 1'
#
loop_
_entity.id
_entity.type
_entity.pdbx_description
1 polymer ?
#
loop_
_entity_poly.entity_id
_entity_poly.type
_entity_poly.pdbx_seq_one_letter_code
_entity_poly.pdbx_strand_id
1 'polypeptide(L)'
;MNTEDIIKFENNAGNELHLFRDRLFWQAWERSAFLFSKIFRKYQVHHRFVQKVAQDLVWLGFPKTVLKDVQMTAKQKAFSYEVLDDSHIVIKGIPNIDGFQEWKSGILSSPTADKKKPVTKDAKDSSKKDVKTAEFLLYRLVFDFIIYSSKLVPKIDRDYKFTIGERIVNELVNVGEYIFLYINHRTAIDSTSVIDSLYRIRFDFRLLNELKQVSIDQWMFVNTKIEEILKTIMPESMSLRTHGASKEESSILPSSPGLPGDGFTPLTRSNESLF
;
A
#
# COMPACT_ATOMS: atom_id res chain seq x y z
N MET A 1 9.27 -14.05 17.19
CA MET A 1 8.49 -15.09 17.88
C MET A 1 7.73 -15.91 16.85
N ASN A 2 7.66 -17.24 16.98
CA ASN A 2 6.84 -18.08 16.10
C ASN A 2 5.39 -18.14 16.62
N THR A 3 4.40 -18.31 15.73
CA THR A 3 2.97 -18.27 16.11
C THR A 3 2.57 -19.40 17.06
N GLU A 4 3.25 -20.55 16.96
CA GLU A 4 3.04 -21.71 17.85
C GLU A 4 3.37 -21.41 19.31
N ASP A 5 4.43 -20.64 19.56
CA ASP A 5 4.83 -20.29 20.92
C ASP A 5 3.89 -19.26 21.53
N ILE A 6 3.38 -18.33 20.73
CA ILE A 6 2.36 -17.35 21.15
C ILE A 6 1.10 -18.09 21.65
N ILE A 7 0.65 -19.11 20.91
CA ILE A 7 -0.55 -19.89 21.31
C ILE A 7 -0.32 -20.63 22.62
N LYS A 8 0.89 -21.12 22.90
CA LYS A 8 1.19 -21.77 24.20
C LYS A 8 1.03 -20.80 25.36
N PHE A 9 1.42 -19.54 25.20
CA PHE A 9 1.22 -18.50 26.21
C PHE A 9 -0.27 -18.15 26.37
N GLU A 10 -1.00 -18.00 25.26
CA GLU A 10 -2.43 -17.65 25.27
C GLU A 10 -3.34 -18.75 25.82
N ASN A 11 -2.95 -20.02 25.65
CA ASN A 11 -3.69 -21.17 26.18
C ASN A 11 -3.42 -21.41 27.67
N ASN A 12 -2.51 -20.65 28.29
CA ASN A 12 -2.25 -20.77 29.71
C ASN A 12 -3.43 -20.16 30.49
N ALA A 13 -3.92 -20.85 31.52
CA ALA A 13 -5.17 -20.51 32.22
C ALA A 13 -5.12 -19.21 33.06
N GLY A 14 -4.00 -18.47 33.00
CA GLY A 14 -3.83 -17.20 33.68
C GLY A 14 -4.50 -16.06 32.94
N ASN A 15 -5.11 -15.11 33.67
CA ASN A 15 -5.50 -13.81 33.12
C ASN A 15 -4.25 -12.92 33.00
N GLU A 16 -3.31 -13.38 32.19
CA GLU A 16 -2.08 -12.69 31.88
C GLU A 16 -2.21 -12.08 30.49
N LEU A 17 -1.73 -10.85 30.35
CA LEU A 17 -1.66 -10.18 29.08
C LEU A 17 -0.21 -10.23 28.61
N HIS A 18 0.02 -10.97 27.52
CA HIS A 18 1.31 -11.13 26.89
C HIS A 18 1.46 -10.15 25.72
N LEU A 19 2.57 -9.43 25.73
CA LEU A 19 2.98 -8.50 24.68
C LEU A 19 4.27 -9.01 24.05
N PHE A 20 4.22 -9.25 22.75
CA PHE A 20 5.36 -9.69 21.97
C PHE A 20 5.86 -8.58 21.05
N ARG A 21 7.16 -8.38 20.99
CA ARG A 21 7.75 -7.38 20.12
C ARG A 21 7.86 -7.90 18.70
N ASP A 22 7.30 -7.13 17.77
CA ASP A 22 7.48 -7.31 16.34
C ASP A 22 8.10 -6.03 15.76
N ARG A 23 9.44 -6.05 15.63
CA ARG A 23 10.26 -4.92 15.16
C ARG A 23 10.04 -3.63 15.99
N LEU A 24 9.27 -2.68 15.46
CA LEU A 24 8.95 -1.37 16.05
C LEU A 24 7.59 -1.35 16.77
N PHE A 25 6.86 -2.47 16.75
CA PHE A 25 5.54 -2.63 17.34
C PHE A 25 5.57 -3.66 18.46
N TRP A 26 4.62 -3.53 19.37
CA TRP A 26 4.23 -4.58 20.30
C TRP A 26 2.90 -5.15 19.86
N GLN A 27 2.74 -6.46 19.99
CA GLN A 27 1.57 -7.20 19.57
C GLN A 27 1.02 -8.00 20.74
N ALA A 28 -0.30 -8.01 20.84
CA ALA A 28 -1.05 -8.90 21.72
C ALA A 28 -1.91 -9.79 20.82
N TRP A 29 -2.04 -11.07 21.17
CA TRP A 29 -2.81 -12.05 20.40
C TRP A 29 -4.00 -12.54 21.23
N GLU A 30 -5.03 -13.06 20.57
CA GLU A 30 -6.14 -13.79 21.20
C GLU A 30 -6.69 -13.14 22.49
N ARG A 31 -6.47 -13.77 23.64
CA ARG A 31 -7.00 -13.35 24.94
C ARG A 31 -6.27 -12.11 25.42
N SER A 32 -4.96 -12.02 25.21
CA SER A 32 -4.18 -10.81 25.47
C SER A 32 -4.68 -9.62 24.65
N ALA A 33 -5.05 -9.83 23.37
CA ALA A 33 -5.63 -8.79 22.53
C ALA A 33 -6.98 -8.30 23.08
N PHE A 34 -7.83 -9.23 23.52
CA PHE A 34 -9.09 -8.92 24.16
C PHE A 34 -8.91 -8.11 25.44
N LEU A 35 -8.08 -8.57 26.37
CA LEU A 35 -7.79 -7.88 27.62
C LEU A 35 -7.22 -6.48 27.35
N PHE A 36 -6.31 -6.38 26.37
CA PHE A 36 -5.73 -5.10 26.00
C PHE A 36 -6.80 -4.12 25.51
N SER A 37 -7.72 -4.58 24.65
CA SER A 37 -8.78 -3.75 24.08
C SER A 37 -9.79 -3.22 25.12
N LYS A 38 -9.94 -3.92 26.26
CA LYS A 38 -10.86 -3.55 27.35
C LYS A 38 -10.21 -2.64 28.38
N ILE A 39 -8.93 -2.87 28.67
CA ILE A 39 -8.22 -2.25 29.80
C ILE A 39 -7.44 -1.01 29.36
N PHE A 40 -6.87 -1.06 28.16
CA PHE A 40 -6.03 -0.01 27.61
C PHE A 40 -6.73 0.67 26.44
N ARG A 41 -5.96 1.44 25.67
CA ARG A 41 -6.46 2.16 24.51
C ARG A 41 -6.93 1.20 23.43
N LYS A 42 -8.06 1.50 22.82
CA LYS A 42 -8.58 0.75 21.67
C LYS A 42 -7.65 0.91 20.47
N TYR A 43 -7.14 -0.21 19.98
CA TYR A 43 -6.46 -0.34 18.71
C TYR A 43 -7.27 -1.18 17.75
N GLN A 44 -6.98 -1.07 16.46
CA GLN A 44 -7.57 -1.93 15.46
C GLN A 44 -7.12 -3.37 15.70
N VAL A 45 -8.10 -4.27 15.75
CA VAL A 45 -7.87 -5.71 15.87
C VAL A 45 -7.89 -6.28 14.47
N HIS A 46 -6.86 -7.04 14.15
CA HIS A 46 -6.71 -7.73 12.88
C HIS A 46 -6.95 -9.22 13.10
N HIS A 47 -7.30 -9.94 12.04
CA HIS A 47 -7.41 -11.39 12.05
C HIS A 47 -6.70 -11.99 10.83
N ARG A 48 -6.30 -13.25 10.95
CA ARG A 48 -5.67 -14.05 9.89
C ARG A 48 -5.84 -15.50 10.19
N PHE A 49 -6.17 -16.25 9.15
CA PHE A 49 -6.12 -17.69 9.17
C PHE A 49 -4.66 -18.19 9.15
N VAL A 50 -4.26 -18.92 10.18
CA VAL A 50 -2.91 -19.50 10.27
C VAL A 50 -2.98 -20.98 9.89
N GLN A 51 -2.53 -21.28 8.67
CA GLN A 51 -2.59 -22.64 8.09
C GLN A 51 -1.94 -23.71 8.98
N LYS A 52 -0.80 -23.39 9.63
CA LYS A 52 -0.08 -24.33 10.52
C LYS A 52 -0.89 -24.78 11.73
N VAL A 53 -1.82 -23.95 12.19
CA VAL A 53 -2.65 -24.17 13.37
C VAL A 53 -4.10 -24.47 12.96
N ALA A 54 -4.41 -24.36 11.66
CA ALA A 54 -5.74 -24.49 11.07
C ALA A 54 -6.81 -23.66 11.80
N GLN A 55 -6.44 -22.47 12.29
CA GLN A 55 -7.31 -21.63 13.11
C GLN A 55 -7.20 -20.16 12.72
N ASP A 56 -8.31 -19.44 12.82
CA ASP A 56 -8.33 -17.99 12.79
C ASP A 56 -7.81 -17.40 14.08
N LEU A 57 -6.74 -16.61 13.94
CA LEU A 57 -6.16 -15.88 15.04
C LEU A 57 -6.46 -14.40 14.93
N VAL A 58 -6.75 -13.78 16.08
CA VAL A 58 -6.91 -12.34 16.21
C VAL A 58 -5.69 -11.74 16.92
N TRP A 59 -5.26 -10.56 16.48
CA TRP A 59 -4.20 -9.82 17.16
C TRP A 59 -4.43 -8.31 17.06
N LEU A 60 -3.78 -7.57 17.94
CA LEU A 60 -3.66 -6.13 17.83
C LEU A 60 -2.20 -5.71 18.00
N GLY A 61 -1.83 -4.64 17.32
CA GLY A 61 -0.50 -4.06 17.38
C GLY A 61 -0.53 -2.59 17.78
N PHE A 62 0.47 -2.16 18.54
CA PHE A 62 0.67 -0.75 18.88
C PHE A 62 2.15 -0.34 18.82
N PRO A 63 2.45 0.95 18.54
CA PRO A 63 3.84 1.42 18.41
C PRO A 63 4.62 1.33 19.73
N LYS A 64 5.94 1.10 19.65
CA LYS A 64 6.85 1.09 20.82
C LYS A 64 6.77 2.34 21.69
N THR A 65 6.47 3.50 21.10
CA THR A 65 6.34 4.78 21.83
C THR A 65 5.26 4.73 22.90
N VAL A 66 4.19 3.95 22.68
CA VAL A 66 3.03 3.81 23.57
C VAL A 66 3.31 2.86 24.75
N LEU A 67 4.39 2.09 24.70
CA LEU A 67 4.70 1.13 25.75
C LEU A 67 4.85 1.79 27.14
N LYS A 68 5.39 3.01 27.18
CA LYS A 68 5.50 3.80 28.41
C LYS A 68 4.12 4.10 29.02
N ASP A 69 3.15 4.42 28.18
CA ASP A 69 1.78 4.71 28.61
C ASP A 69 1.08 3.45 29.13
N VAL A 70 1.32 2.31 28.49
CA VAL A 70 0.84 1.00 28.95
C VAL A 70 1.42 0.66 30.32
N GLN A 71 2.73 0.88 30.51
CA GLN A 71 3.39 0.64 31.80
C GLN A 71 2.85 1.57 32.90
N MET A 72 2.63 2.85 32.60
CA MET A 72 2.03 3.80 33.55
C MET A 72 0.59 3.39 33.91
N THR A 73 -0.21 3.01 32.92
CA THR A 73 -1.60 2.57 33.13
C THR A 73 -1.66 1.28 33.96
N ALA A 74 -0.75 0.34 33.71
CA ALA A 74 -0.64 -0.88 34.51
C ALA A 74 -0.33 -0.57 35.98
N LYS A 75 0.65 0.32 36.24
CA LYS A 75 0.98 0.78 37.60
C LYS A 75 -0.20 1.48 38.29
N GLN A 76 -0.91 2.35 37.58
CA GLN A 76 -2.08 3.05 38.11
C GLN A 76 -3.22 2.10 38.51
N LYS A 77 -3.40 1.01 37.74
CA LYS A 77 -4.42 -0.01 38.00
C LYS A 77 -3.93 -1.13 38.93
N ALA A 78 -2.75 -0.97 39.55
CA ALA A 78 -2.11 -1.94 40.43
C ALA A 78 -1.85 -3.33 39.79
N PHE A 79 -1.62 -3.37 38.47
CA PHE A 79 -1.20 -4.58 37.77
C PHE A 79 0.32 -4.77 37.85
N SER A 80 0.78 -6.02 37.91
CA SER A 80 2.19 -6.34 37.88
C SER A 80 2.69 -6.33 36.44
N TYR A 81 3.69 -5.50 36.16
CA TYR A 81 4.32 -5.39 34.84
C TYR A 81 5.70 -6.04 34.90
N GLU A 82 5.85 -7.20 34.26
CA GLU A 82 7.07 -7.99 34.23
C GLU A 82 7.65 -8.02 32.82
N VAL A 83 8.93 -7.66 32.69
CA VAL A 83 9.68 -7.79 31.44
C VAL A 83 10.44 -9.11 31.51
N LEU A 84 10.03 -10.10 30.72
CA LEU A 84 10.70 -11.40 30.68
C LEU A 84 11.95 -11.33 29.80
N ASP A 85 11.84 -10.67 28.64
CA ASP A 85 12.96 -10.40 27.74
C ASP A 85 12.72 -9.12 26.89
N ASP A 86 13.70 -8.75 26.05
CA ASP A 86 13.64 -7.57 25.16
C ASP A 86 12.49 -7.59 24.13
N SER A 87 11.85 -8.74 23.99
CA SER A 87 10.78 -9.05 23.05
C SER A 87 9.50 -9.59 23.69
N HIS A 88 9.44 -9.76 25.01
CA HIS A 88 8.29 -10.33 25.72
C HIS A 88 8.05 -9.65 27.06
N ILE A 89 6.84 -9.11 27.20
CA ILE A 89 6.36 -8.44 28.40
C ILE A 89 5.08 -9.12 28.84
N VAL A 90 4.91 -9.28 30.15
CA VAL A 90 3.75 -9.90 30.77
C VAL A 90 3.14 -8.94 31.78
N ILE A 91 1.83 -8.76 31.70
CA ILE A 91 1.05 -8.00 32.66
C ILE A 91 0.12 -8.96 33.40
N LYS A 92 0.30 -9.10 34.72
CA LYS A 92 -0.53 -9.97 35.58
C LYS A 92 -1.37 -9.16 36.56
N GLY A 93 -2.28 -9.83 37.25
CA GLY A 93 -3.24 -9.20 38.17
C GLY A 93 -4.44 -8.58 37.47
N ILE A 94 -4.69 -8.95 36.20
CA ILE A 94 -5.85 -8.49 35.44
C ILE A 94 -7.09 -9.27 35.92
N PRO A 95 -8.20 -8.59 36.28
CA PRO A 95 -9.43 -9.26 36.65
C PRO A 95 -9.96 -10.11 35.49
N ASN A 96 -10.64 -11.22 35.79
CA ASN A 96 -11.26 -12.02 34.74
C ASN A 96 -12.35 -11.20 34.04
N ILE A 97 -12.19 -11.00 32.74
CA ILE A 97 -13.18 -10.33 31.90
C ILE A 97 -13.78 -11.42 31.01
N ASP A 98 -15.07 -11.69 31.21
CA ASP A 98 -15.82 -12.63 30.38
C ASP A 98 -16.24 -11.99 29.05
N GLY A 99 -16.63 -12.81 28.07
CA GLY A 99 -17.04 -12.35 26.74
C GLY A 99 -15.95 -12.36 25.67
N PHE A 100 -14.83 -13.03 25.92
CA PHE A 100 -13.77 -13.23 24.90
C PHE A 100 -14.31 -13.91 23.63
N GLN A 101 -15.07 -15.00 23.78
CA GLN A 101 -15.58 -15.78 22.65
C GLN A 101 -16.59 -14.97 21.82
N GLU A 102 -17.48 -14.22 22.47
CA GLU A 102 -18.44 -13.33 21.81
C GLU A 102 -17.73 -12.18 21.08
N TRP A 103 -16.67 -11.63 21.68
CA TRP A 103 -15.86 -10.61 21.05
C TRP A 103 -15.10 -11.14 19.82
N LYS A 104 -14.49 -12.33 19.94
CA LYS A 104 -13.77 -12.97 18.84
C LYS A 104 -14.72 -13.33 17.69
N SER A 105 -15.88 -13.91 17.99
CA SER A 105 -16.87 -14.24 16.96
C SER A 105 -17.40 -12.99 16.26
N GLY A 106 -17.59 -11.88 16.99
CA GLY A 106 -17.97 -10.58 16.39
C GLY A 106 -16.92 -10.04 15.42
N ILE A 107 -15.63 -10.26 15.69
CA ILE A 107 -14.54 -9.86 14.78
C ILE A 107 -14.48 -10.75 13.54
N LEU A 108 -14.72 -12.06 13.70
CA LEU A 108 -14.65 -13.03 12.60
C LEU A 108 -15.92 -13.03 11.73
N SER A 109 -17.06 -12.66 12.30
CA SER A 109 -18.36 -12.60 11.62
C SER A 109 -18.56 -11.32 10.80
N SER A 110 -17.60 -10.38 10.86
CA SER A 110 -17.47 -9.27 9.93
C SER A 110 -17.09 -9.85 8.55
N PRO A 111 -17.99 -9.90 7.56
CA PRO A 111 -17.65 -10.45 6.26
C PRO A 111 -16.65 -9.51 5.60
N THR A 112 -15.46 -10.02 5.31
CA THR A 112 -14.64 -9.52 4.20
C THR A 112 -15.35 -9.89 2.89
N ALA A 113 -16.35 -9.09 2.51
CA ALA A 113 -16.90 -9.00 1.16
C ALA A 113 -17.51 -7.62 0.95
N ASP A 114 -17.24 -7.07 -0.23
CA ASP A 114 -17.60 -5.75 -0.70
C ASP A 114 -19.07 -5.30 -0.49
N LYS A 115 -19.20 -3.98 -0.21
CA LYS A 115 -20.32 -3.03 -0.44
C LYS A 115 -21.44 -2.83 0.60
N LYS A 116 -21.44 -1.58 1.09
CA LYS A 116 -22.55 -0.60 1.30
C LYS A 116 -23.66 -0.90 2.33
N LYS A 117 -23.54 -0.21 3.50
CA LYS A 117 -24.50 0.65 4.26
C LYS A 117 -25.98 0.22 4.42
N PRO A 118 -26.64 0.49 5.57
CA PRO A 118 -26.83 1.85 6.13
C PRO A 118 -26.56 1.92 7.66
N VAL A 119 -26.30 3.06 8.30
CA VAL A 119 -27.33 3.99 8.81
C VAL A 119 -26.64 5.23 9.43
N THR A 120 -27.26 6.38 9.16
CA THR A 120 -27.26 7.71 9.82
C THR A 120 -27.14 7.64 11.36
N LYS A 121 -26.45 8.49 12.14
CA LYS A 121 -25.89 9.84 12.04
C LYS A 121 -24.64 9.86 12.94
N ASP A 122 -23.47 10.18 12.37
CA ASP A 122 -22.32 10.86 13.00
C ASP A 122 -21.26 11.05 11.89
N ALA A 123 -21.68 11.71 10.82
CA ALA A 123 -21.03 11.68 9.51
C ALA A 123 -19.89 12.70 9.30
N LYS A 124 -19.30 13.24 10.38
CA LYS A 124 -18.23 14.25 10.25
C LYS A 124 -16.85 13.83 10.76
N ASP A 125 -16.73 12.79 11.58
CA ASP A 125 -15.47 12.48 12.27
C ASP A 125 -14.77 11.19 11.78
N SER A 126 -15.51 10.22 11.24
CA SER A 126 -14.95 8.95 10.73
C SER A 126 -14.26 9.08 9.38
N SER A 127 -14.78 9.89 8.45
CA SER A 127 -14.18 10.10 7.13
C SER A 127 -12.81 10.79 7.18
N LYS A 128 -12.58 11.65 8.18
CA LYS A 128 -11.32 12.38 8.34
C LYS A 128 -10.20 11.49 8.90
N LYS A 129 -10.54 10.41 9.61
CA LYS A 129 -9.58 9.50 10.24
C LYS A 129 -9.04 8.44 9.27
N ASP A 130 -9.90 7.92 8.41
CA ASP A 130 -9.52 6.92 7.39
C ASP A 130 -8.68 7.57 6.27
N VAL A 131 -9.06 8.79 5.85
CA VAL A 131 -8.30 9.57 4.86
C VAL A 131 -6.91 9.93 5.38
N LYS A 132 -6.79 10.40 6.63
CA LYS A 132 -5.48 10.70 7.25
C LYS A 132 -4.57 9.48 7.38
N THR A 133 -5.15 8.30 7.57
CA THR A 133 -4.37 7.05 7.68
C THR A 133 -3.83 6.64 6.31
N ALA A 134 -4.63 6.74 5.25
CA ALA A 134 -4.18 6.49 3.88
C ALA A 134 -3.13 7.50 3.39
N GLU A 135 -3.33 8.79 3.67
CA GLU A 135 -2.38 9.86 3.36
C GLU A 135 -1.03 9.65 4.05
N PHE A 136 -1.04 9.26 5.33
CA PHE A 136 0.18 8.97 6.08
C PHE A 136 0.90 7.71 5.54
N LEU A 137 0.17 6.68 5.14
CA LEU A 137 0.76 5.49 4.54
C LEU A 137 1.41 5.79 3.19
N LEU A 138 0.75 6.60 2.35
CA LEU A 138 1.30 7.09 1.08
C LEU A 138 2.58 7.90 1.32
N TYR A 139 2.55 8.83 2.29
CA TYR A 139 3.72 9.62 2.65
C TYR A 139 4.92 8.75 3.01
N ARG A 140 4.70 7.79 3.92
CA ARG A 140 5.74 6.90 4.40
C ARG A 140 6.31 6.06 3.27
N LEU A 141 5.44 5.49 2.43
CA LEU A 141 5.83 4.68 1.29
C LEU A 141 6.73 5.47 0.33
N VAL A 142 6.32 6.69 -0.02
CA VAL A 142 7.08 7.59 -0.90
C VAL A 142 8.42 7.99 -0.28
N PHE A 143 8.43 8.30 1.02
CA PHE A 143 9.65 8.72 1.71
C PHE A 143 10.68 7.58 1.83
N ASP A 144 10.22 6.37 2.19
CA ASP A 144 11.06 5.17 2.22
C ASP A 144 11.64 4.87 0.82
N PHE A 145 10.84 5.05 -0.24
CA PHE A 145 11.27 4.93 -1.63
C PHE A 145 12.34 5.98 -2.00
N ILE A 146 12.12 7.25 -1.67
CA ILE A 146 13.06 8.35 -1.95
C ILE A 146 14.41 8.09 -1.27
N ILE A 147 14.41 7.71 0.01
CA ILE A 147 15.64 7.41 0.74
C ILE A 147 16.39 6.25 0.12
N TYR A 148 15.68 5.16 -0.21
CA TYR A 148 16.31 4.00 -0.82
C TYR A 148 16.96 4.35 -2.15
N SER A 149 16.20 4.98 -3.06
CA SER A 149 16.66 5.32 -4.41
C SER A 149 17.82 6.34 -4.38
N SER A 150 17.76 7.33 -3.48
CA SER A 150 18.84 8.31 -3.30
C SER A 150 20.14 7.69 -2.80
N LYS A 151 20.09 6.58 -2.05
CA LYS A 151 21.28 5.84 -1.60
C LYS A 151 21.95 5.00 -2.70
N LEU A 152 21.25 4.77 -3.81
CA LEU A 152 21.83 4.07 -4.96
C LEU A 152 22.68 5.01 -5.82
N VAL A 153 22.28 6.29 -5.94
CA VAL A 153 22.94 7.26 -6.82
C VAL A 153 24.44 7.47 -6.52
N PRO A 154 24.89 7.59 -5.25
CA PRO A 154 26.31 7.73 -4.94
C PRO A 154 27.19 6.54 -5.35
N LYS A 155 26.60 5.37 -5.61
CA LYS A 155 27.30 4.13 -5.98
C LYS A 155 27.50 4.00 -7.50
N ILE A 156 26.85 4.86 -8.28
CA ILE A 156 26.96 4.92 -9.73
C ILE A 156 28.32 5.55 -10.10
N ASP A 157 28.90 5.10 -11.21
CA ASP A 157 30.11 5.69 -11.77
C ASP A 157 29.92 7.21 -12.04
N ARG A 158 31.01 7.97 -11.90
CA ARG A 158 31.04 9.42 -11.99
C ARG A 158 30.44 9.94 -13.30
N ASP A 159 30.66 9.23 -14.41
CA ASP A 159 30.21 9.62 -15.74
C ASP A 159 28.68 9.62 -15.87
N TYR A 160 28.00 8.71 -15.16
CA TYR A 160 26.54 8.62 -15.16
C TYR A 160 25.90 9.32 -13.96
N LYS A 161 26.67 9.56 -12.89
CA LYS A 161 26.20 10.17 -11.65
C LYS A 161 25.68 11.59 -11.85
N PHE A 162 26.42 12.43 -12.60
CA PHE A 162 26.03 13.83 -12.85
C PHE A 162 25.05 14.01 -14.02
N THR A 163 24.70 12.92 -14.70
CA THR A 163 23.73 12.94 -15.80
C THR A 163 22.44 12.26 -15.36
N ILE A 164 22.44 10.93 -15.34
CA ILE A 164 21.28 10.12 -14.96
C ILE A 164 21.05 10.16 -13.44
N GLY A 165 22.12 10.09 -12.65
CA GLY A 165 22.01 10.11 -11.19
C GLY A 165 21.38 11.40 -10.65
N GLU A 166 21.82 12.55 -11.15
CA GLU A 166 21.26 13.86 -10.78
C GLU A 166 19.80 14.00 -11.23
N ARG A 167 19.48 13.55 -12.46
CA ARG A 167 18.09 13.53 -12.94
C ARG A 167 17.18 12.69 -12.06
N ILE A 168 17.62 11.50 -11.62
CA ILE A 168 16.89 10.66 -10.67
C ILE A 168 16.63 11.41 -9.37
N VAL A 169 17.65 12.05 -8.78
CA VAL A 169 17.50 12.78 -7.51
C VAL A 169 16.49 13.92 -7.66
N ASN A 170 16.56 14.68 -8.75
CA ASN A 170 15.63 15.78 -9.01
C ASN A 170 14.18 15.28 -9.10
N GLU A 171 13.93 14.19 -9.84
CA GLU A 171 12.59 13.61 -9.93
C GLU A 171 12.11 13.00 -8.61
N LEU A 172 13.01 12.42 -7.80
CA LEU A 172 12.68 11.94 -6.45
C LEU A 172 12.26 13.08 -5.52
N VAL A 173 12.95 14.22 -5.59
CA VAL A 173 12.58 15.44 -4.84
C VAL A 173 11.22 15.94 -5.31
N ASN A 174 10.97 16.04 -6.62
CA ASN A 174 9.67 16.44 -7.17
C ASN A 174 8.52 15.57 -6.63
N VAL A 175 8.67 14.24 -6.68
CA VAL A 175 7.67 13.31 -6.13
C VAL A 175 7.44 13.56 -4.64
N GLY A 176 8.53 13.76 -3.87
CA GLY A 176 8.45 14.07 -2.45
C GLY A 176 7.69 15.37 -2.16
N GLU A 177 7.97 16.43 -2.93
CA GLU A 177 7.32 17.73 -2.80
C GLU A 177 5.84 17.67 -3.14
N TYR A 178 5.46 17.03 -4.26
CA TYR A 178 4.05 16.88 -4.64
C TYR A 178 3.23 16.17 -3.55
N ILE A 179 3.78 15.09 -3.00
CA ILE A 179 3.12 14.32 -1.95
C ILE A 179 3.08 15.09 -0.63
N PHE A 180 4.16 15.80 -0.27
CA PHE A 180 4.19 16.64 0.93
C PHE A 180 3.18 17.79 0.86
N LEU A 181 3.05 18.47 -0.27
CA LEU A 181 2.07 19.54 -0.46
C LEU A 181 0.62 19.02 -0.39
N TYR A 182 0.39 17.83 -0.95
CA TYR A 182 -0.91 17.14 -0.88
C TYR A 182 -1.31 16.81 0.57
N ILE A 183 -0.43 16.20 1.36
CA ILE A 183 -0.71 15.81 2.75
C ILE A 183 -0.95 17.03 3.65
N ASN A 184 -0.23 18.13 3.39
CA ASN A 184 -0.45 19.37 4.12
C ASN A 184 -1.66 20.17 3.63
N HIS A 185 -2.47 19.59 2.74
CA HIS A 185 -3.67 20.17 2.14
C HIS A 185 -3.43 21.57 1.54
N ARG A 186 -2.21 21.82 1.03
CA ARG A 186 -1.83 23.07 0.39
C ARG A 186 -2.28 23.12 -1.06
N THR A 187 -2.31 21.97 -1.73
CA THR A 187 -2.73 21.80 -3.12
C THR A 187 -3.48 20.48 -3.29
N ALA A 188 -4.32 20.39 -4.33
CA ALA A 188 -4.83 19.10 -4.79
C ALA A 188 -3.66 18.23 -5.29
N ILE A 189 -3.82 16.91 -5.26
CA ILE A 189 -2.83 16.01 -5.82
C ILE A 189 -2.80 16.17 -7.34
N ASP A 190 -1.68 16.63 -7.87
CA ASP A 190 -1.42 16.56 -9.30
C ASP A 190 -0.91 15.16 -9.63
N SER A 191 -1.85 14.22 -9.74
CA SER A 191 -1.53 12.83 -10.01
C SER A 191 -0.75 12.67 -11.32
N THR A 192 -0.99 13.51 -12.33
CA THR A 192 -0.30 13.43 -13.62
C THR A 192 1.18 13.71 -13.45
N SER A 193 1.53 14.82 -12.80
CA SER A 193 2.94 15.18 -12.57
C SER A 193 3.68 14.15 -11.71
N VAL A 194 3.01 13.61 -10.68
CA VAL A 194 3.60 12.54 -9.86
C VAL A 194 3.85 11.27 -10.68
N ILE A 195 2.87 10.86 -11.49
CA ILE A 195 2.97 9.68 -12.35
C ILE A 195 4.10 9.85 -13.37
N ASP A 196 4.21 11.01 -14.01
CA ASP A 196 5.25 11.30 -14.99
C ASP A 196 6.65 11.25 -14.36
N SER A 197 6.85 11.87 -13.19
CA SER A 197 8.11 11.78 -12.46
C SER A 197 8.46 10.34 -12.08
N LEU A 198 7.49 9.55 -11.63
CA LEU A 198 7.71 8.13 -11.31
C LEU A 198 8.12 7.30 -12.53
N TYR A 199 7.52 7.54 -13.71
CA TYR A 199 7.92 6.85 -14.93
C TYR A 199 9.32 7.29 -15.42
N ARG A 200 9.69 8.56 -15.25
CA ARG A 200 11.06 9.03 -15.54
C ARG A 200 12.08 8.34 -14.64
N ILE A 201 11.81 8.24 -13.34
CA ILE A 201 12.67 7.50 -12.40
C ILE A 201 12.79 6.03 -12.83
N ARG A 202 11.67 5.39 -13.19
CA ARG A 202 11.66 3.99 -13.67
C ARG A 202 12.54 3.80 -14.90
N PHE A 203 12.39 4.69 -15.89
CA PHE A 203 13.18 4.66 -17.11
C PHE A 203 14.68 4.81 -16.81
N ASP A 204 15.04 5.77 -15.94
CA ASP A 204 16.43 6.04 -15.59
C ASP A 204 17.07 4.85 -14.85
N PHE A 205 16.35 4.23 -13.92
CA PHE A 205 16.84 3.00 -13.27
C PHE A 205 16.95 1.82 -14.25
N ARG A 206 16.05 1.71 -15.24
CA ARG A 206 16.18 0.70 -16.30
C ARG A 206 17.44 0.94 -17.13
N LEU A 207 17.70 2.19 -17.51
CA LEU A 207 18.89 2.57 -18.25
C LEU A 207 20.17 2.28 -17.45
N LEU A 208 20.21 2.62 -16.16
CA LEU A 208 21.35 2.30 -15.29
C LEU A 208 21.58 0.79 -15.13
N ASN A 209 20.52 -0.02 -15.13
CA ASN A 209 20.63 -1.48 -15.13
C ASN A 209 21.25 -2.01 -16.43
N GLU A 210 20.82 -1.50 -17.61
CA GLU A 210 21.43 -1.86 -18.90
C GLU A 210 22.91 -1.43 -18.98
N LEU A 211 23.25 -0.28 -18.38
CA LEU A 211 24.62 0.22 -18.24
C LEU A 211 25.42 -0.48 -17.12
N LYS A 212 24.85 -1.50 -16.48
CA LYS A 212 25.44 -2.30 -15.39
C LYS A 212 25.86 -1.47 -14.16
N GLN A 213 25.27 -0.29 -13.97
CA GLN A 213 25.51 0.59 -12.83
C GLN A 213 24.69 0.20 -11.60
N VAL A 214 23.56 -0.47 -11.83
CA VAL A 214 22.61 -0.92 -10.80
C VAL A 214 22.32 -2.40 -11.06
N SER A 215 22.16 -3.20 -10.00
CA SER A 215 21.85 -4.61 -10.16
C SER A 215 20.39 -4.84 -10.57
N ILE A 216 20.11 -5.99 -11.17
CA ILE A 216 18.75 -6.39 -11.54
C ILE A 216 17.80 -6.37 -10.32
N ASP A 217 18.28 -6.82 -9.15
CA ASP A 217 17.50 -6.84 -7.91
C ASP A 217 17.17 -5.42 -7.43
N GLN A 218 18.14 -4.50 -7.55
CA GLN A 218 17.93 -3.10 -7.18
C GLN A 218 16.91 -2.43 -8.11
N TRP A 219 17.00 -2.66 -9.42
CA TRP A 219 16.03 -2.18 -10.39
C TRP A 219 14.63 -2.77 -10.15
N MET A 220 14.54 -4.08 -9.91
CA MET A 220 13.28 -4.75 -9.59
C MET A 220 12.63 -4.18 -8.33
N PHE A 221 13.41 -3.96 -7.27
CA PHE A 221 12.91 -3.34 -6.04
C PHE A 221 12.36 -1.93 -6.29
N VAL A 222 13.09 -1.09 -7.04
CA VAL A 222 12.62 0.25 -7.44
C VAL A 222 11.30 0.13 -8.20
N ASN A 223 11.22 -0.78 -9.17
CA ASN A 223 10.03 -0.98 -9.98
C ASN A 223 8.82 -1.38 -9.14
N THR A 224 8.99 -2.34 -8.22
CA THR A 224 7.95 -2.76 -7.28
C THR A 224 7.46 -1.60 -6.41
N LYS A 225 8.38 -0.76 -5.89
CA LYS A 225 7.99 0.40 -5.07
C LYS A 225 7.22 1.44 -5.87
N ILE A 226 7.60 1.69 -7.11
CA ILE A 226 6.85 2.58 -8.00
C ILE A 226 5.44 2.04 -8.24
N GLU A 227 5.28 0.73 -8.50
CA GLU A 227 3.94 0.12 -8.66
C GLU A 227 3.07 0.25 -7.39
N GLU A 228 3.65 0.05 -6.20
CA GLU A 228 2.94 0.25 -4.93
C GLU A 228 2.46 1.70 -4.77
N ILE A 229 3.31 2.68 -5.12
CA ILE A 229 2.96 4.11 -5.07
C ILE A 229 1.85 4.43 -6.09
N LEU A 230 1.98 3.97 -7.33
CA LEU A 230 0.99 4.20 -8.39
C LEU A 230 -0.38 3.64 -8.02
N LYS A 231 -0.45 2.43 -7.44
CA LYS A 231 -1.71 1.84 -6.96
C LYS A 231 -2.37 2.66 -5.86
N THR A 232 -1.57 3.34 -5.05
CA THR A 232 -2.08 4.18 -3.96
C THR A 232 -2.58 5.54 -4.49
N ILE A 233 -1.97 6.07 -5.54
CA ILE A 233 -2.32 7.36 -6.17
C ILE A 233 -3.46 7.22 -7.20
N MET A 234 -3.62 6.05 -7.82
CA MET A 234 -4.68 5.76 -8.79
C MET A 234 -5.76 4.82 -8.23
N PRO A 235 -6.76 5.33 -7.49
CA PRO A 235 -7.94 4.54 -7.18
C PRO A 235 -8.87 4.47 -8.40
N GLU A 236 -8.83 3.37 -9.15
CA GLU A 236 -9.83 2.86 -10.13
C GLU A 236 -10.47 3.79 -11.18
N SER A 237 -10.16 5.09 -11.26
CA SER A 237 -10.82 6.04 -12.17
C SER A 237 -10.19 6.13 -13.57
N MET A 238 -9.11 5.39 -13.82
CA MET A 238 -8.51 5.26 -15.16
C MET A 238 -8.51 3.83 -15.73
N SER A 239 -9.18 2.85 -15.10
CA SER A 239 -9.44 1.54 -15.74
C SER A 239 -10.47 1.62 -16.87
N LEU A 240 -11.19 2.75 -16.99
CA LEU A 240 -12.23 2.99 -18.00
C LEU A 240 -11.71 3.55 -19.34
N ARG A 241 -10.38 3.67 -19.55
CA ARG A 241 -9.83 4.13 -20.84
C ARG A 241 -9.11 3.08 -21.68
N THR A 242 -9.12 1.81 -21.27
CA THR A 242 -8.54 0.73 -22.10
C THR A 242 -9.46 -0.47 -22.32
N HIS A 243 -10.78 -0.32 -22.21
CA HIS A 243 -11.77 -1.26 -22.76
C HIS A 243 -12.78 -0.48 -23.61
N GLY A 244 -12.41 -0.20 -24.85
CA GLY A 244 -13.29 0.50 -25.80
C GLY A 244 -12.61 0.95 -27.08
N ALA A 245 -11.77 0.11 -27.70
CA ALA A 245 -11.35 0.28 -29.09
C ALA A 245 -10.71 -1.01 -29.63
N SER A 246 -11.51 -2.06 -29.81
CA SER A 246 -11.30 -3.09 -30.85
C SER A 246 -12.38 -4.17 -30.75
N LYS A 247 -13.49 -3.94 -31.46
CA LYS A 247 -14.33 -5.00 -32.06
C LYS A 247 -15.25 -4.37 -33.09
N GLU A 248 -14.69 -4.01 -34.24
CA GLU A 248 -15.39 -4.20 -35.51
C GLU A 248 -14.73 -5.42 -36.15
N GLU A 249 -15.29 -6.59 -35.82
CA GLU A 249 -15.08 -7.81 -36.58
C GLU A 249 -15.78 -7.63 -37.93
N SER A 250 -14.97 -7.69 -38.97
CA SER A 250 -15.28 -8.23 -40.29
C SER A 250 -16.45 -9.21 -40.31
N SER A 251 -17.52 -8.85 -41.02
CA SER A 251 -18.57 -9.78 -41.48
C SER A 251 -18.46 -10.04 -42.98
N ILE A 252 -17.85 -11.17 -43.30
CA ILE A 252 -18.17 -12.17 -44.34
C ILE A 252 -19.19 -11.78 -45.45
N LEU A 253 -18.71 -11.89 -46.70
CA LEU A 253 -19.32 -11.98 -48.06
C LEU A 253 -20.61 -12.85 -48.19
N PRO A 254 -21.45 -12.81 -49.28
CA PRO A 254 -21.13 -13.02 -50.73
C PRO A 254 -21.98 -12.17 -51.74
N SER A 255 -21.79 -12.07 -53.07
CA SER A 255 -21.71 -13.08 -54.16
C SER A 255 -21.40 -12.38 -55.50
N SER A 256 -20.73 -13.07 -56.44
CA SER A 256 -20.50 -12.72 -57.88
C SER A 256 -21.81 -12.64 -58.72
N PRO A 257 -21.87 -12.38 -60.07
CA PRO A 257 -20.81 -12.23 -61.12
C PRO A 257 -21.04 -11.13 -62.22
N GLY A 258 -20.09 -10.92 -63.15
CA GLY A 258 -20.37 -10.49 -64.54
C GLY A 258 -19.52 -9.36 -65.18
N LEU A 259 -18.57 -9.73 -66.05
CA LEU A 259 -17.95 -8.92 -67.14
C LEU A 259 -18.91 -8.84 -68.37
N PRO A 260 -18.62 -8.18 -69.52
CA PRO A 260 -17.51 -7.29 -69.96
C PRO A 260 -17.98 -6.01 -70.74
N GLY A 261 -17.03 -5.19 -71.25
CA GLY A 261 -17.20 -4.54 -72.58
C GLY A 261 -16.97 -3.03 -72.71
N ASP A 262 -15.89 -2.70 -73.44
CA ASP A 262 -15.70 -1.59 -74.40
C ASP A 262 -15.93 -0.10 -74.06
N GLY A 263 -14.93 0.71 -74.42
CA GLY A 263 -15.21 1.88 -75.25
C GLY A 263 -14.49 3.20 -74.94
N PHE A 264 -13.48 3.51 -75.75
CA PHE A 264 -13.17 4.83 -76.33
C PHE A 264 -12.57 5.99 -75.48
N THR A 265 -11.23 6.09 -75.58
CA THR A 265 -10.36 7.20 -76.07
C THR A 265 -10.33 8.63 -75.45
N PRO A 266 -9.15 9.30 -75.55
CA PRO A 266 -8.80 10.56 -74.90
C PRO A 266 -8.96 11.79 -75.82
N LEU A 267 -8.81 13.02 -75.30
CA LEU A 267 -8.32 14.19 -76.05
C LEU A 267 -7.93 15.38 -75.12
N THR A 268 -6.67 15.76 -75.25
CA THR A 268 -6.01 17.07 -75.10
C THR A 268 -6.82 18.32 -74.70
N ARG A 269 -6.23 19.17 -73.85
CA ARG A 269 -5.86 20.54 -74.25
C ARG A 269 -4.79 21.18 -73.35
N SER A 270 -3.75 21.63 -74.02
CA SER A 270 -2.71 22.58 -73.61
C SER A 270 -3.26 24.01 -73.49
N ASN A 271 -2.61 24.80 -72.62
CA ASN A 271 -2.28 26.23 -72.74
C ASN A 271 -1.62 26.62 -71.40
N GLU A 272 -0.29 26.76 -71.30
CA GLU A 272 0.48 27.96 -71.63
C GLU A 272 -0.24 29.28 -71.32
N SER A 273 0.18 29.99 -70.27
CA SER A 273 0.95 31.24 -70.39
C SER A 273 0.99 32.05 -69.07
N LEU A 274 2.22 32.51 -68.74
CA LEU A 274 2.60 33.83 -68.17
C LEU A 274 2.01 34.20 -66.79
N PHE A 275 2.76 34.51 -65.72
CA PHE A 275 4.09 35.11 -65.52
C PHE A 275 4.74 34.55 -64.25
#